data_AF-A0A1B2JA31-F1
#
_entry.id   AF-A0A1B2JA31-F1
#
_cell.length_a   1.000
_cell.length_b   1.000
_cell.length_c   1.000
_cell.angle_alpha   90.00
_cell.angle_beta   90.00
_cell.angle_gamma   90.00
#
_symmetry.space_group_name_H-M   'P 1'
#
loop_
_entity.id
_entity.type
_entity.pdbx_description
1 polymer ?
#
loop_
_entity_poly.entity_id
_entity_poly.type
_entity_poly.pdbx_seq_one_letter_code
_entity_poly.pdbx_strand_id
1 'polypeptide(L)'
;MNQKAQYIFSVLTLMASAFGESSGENSDGVVPLDSPEIFKTQPFPDWLHAFTGLNAWPDENPPYIPLEFIDFENIVSDPRREFGTCPPDRSTCSFDCYKCISYDDAYTCPKLSQTFDDGPSPSTPKLLKALTHNTTFFTVGLNVVKYPEVYQQIQQKGHLLGLHTWSHKFLPSLSNEEIIAQFQWSIWAMNATGSHLPKWYRPPYGGIDNRVRSIARQFGMQAVLWDYDSFDWKLESVPPQRTESEIYSDVQKWRHKTWSPAGLILEHDGMPKTVNAGIEISKIIGPDQLTVAQCVGGIDYIRTF
;
A
#
# COMPACT_ATOMS: atom_id res chain seq x y z
N MET A 1 37.32 -29.62 -10.97
CA MET A 1 36.07 -30.39 -11.01
C MET A 1 35.00 -29.54 -10.33
N ASN A 2 34.17 -28.92 -11.19
CA ASN A 2 32.85 -28.30 -11.00
C ASN A 2 32.69 -27.37 -9.79
N GLN A 3 32.86 -26.04 -9.87
CA GLN A 3 32.45 -25.06 -10.89
C GLN A 3 30.93 -25.01 -11.12
N LYS A 4 30.18 -24.80 -10.02
CA LYS A 4 28.78 -24.31 -10.00
C LYS A 4 28.42 -23.63 -8.66
N ALA A 5 29.38 -22.95 -8.05
CA ALA A 5 29.20 -22.20 -6.81
C ALA A 5 30.26 -21.09 -6.73
N GLN A 6 30.06 -20.00 -7.50
CA GLN A 6 30.73 -18.69 -7.39
C GLN A 6 30.43 -17.92 -8.68
N TYR A 7 29.43 -17.05 -8.68
CA TYR A 7 29.06 -15.97 -9.65
C TYR A 7 27.59 -15.67 -9.25
N ILE A 8 27.16 -14.52 -8.73
CA ILE A 8 27.51 -13.14 -9.05
C ILE A 8 27.33 -12.28 -7.78
N PHE A 9 28.45 -12.01 -7.11
CA PHE A 9 28.73 -10.75 -6.42
C PHE A 9 29.58 -9.93 -7.42
N SER A 10 29.36 -8.62 -7.48
CA SER A 10 30.15 -7.62 -8.24
C SER A 10 29.82 -7.42 -9.72
N VAL A 11 29.05 -6.37 -10.03
CA VAL A 11 29.42 -5.42 -11.10
C VAL A 11 29.08 -4.00 -10.62
N LEU A 12 30.09 -3.32 -10.08
CA LEU A 12 30.16 -1.87 -9.95
C LEU A 12 31.17 -1.37 -11.00
N THR A 13 30.87 -0.23 -11.62
CA THR A 13 31.81 0.68 -12.32
C THR A 13 32.15 0.40 -13.80
N LEU A 14 31.56 1.20 -14.71
CA LEU A 14 32.15 1.94 -15.85
C LEU A 14 30.95 2.49 -16.65
N MET A 15 30.66 3.79 -16.70
CA MET A 15 31.30 4.77 -17.58
C MET A 15 30.91 6.19 -17.12
N ALA A 16 31.92 7.04 -16.90
CA ALA A 16 31.78 8.48 -16.83
C ALA A 16 32.70 9.09 -17.88
N SER A 17 32.14 9.82 -18.85
CA SER A 17 32.67 11.07 -19.41
C SER A 17 32.09 11.34 -20.81
N ALA A 18 31.19 12.32 -20.90
CA ALA A 18 31.09 13.23 -22.04
C ALA A 18 30.50 14.54 -21.53
N PHE A 19 31.37 15.52 -21.27
CA PHE A 19 31.00 16.91 -21.05
C PHE A 19 30.59 17.54 -22.39
N GLY A 20 29.52 18.33 -22.35
CA GLY A 20 29.14 19.30 -23.35
C GLY A 20 28.29 20.37 -22.67
N GLU A 21 28.89 21.53 -22.40
CA GLU A 21 28.23 22.72 -21.86
C GLU A 21 27.22 23.30 -22.87
N SER A 22 26.04 23.68 -22.40
CA SER A 22 25.35 24.86 -22.92
C SER A 22 24.49 25.51 -21.84
N SER A 23 24.87 26.72 -21.49
CA SER A 23 24.16 27.68 -20.64
C SER A 23 22.81 28.12 -21.25
N GLY A 24 21.78 28.23 -20.42
CA GLY A 24 20.53 28.92 -20.74
C GLY A 24 19.65 29.09 -19.50
N GLU A 25 19.60 30.32 -18.97
CA GLU A 25 18.69 30.77 -17.91
C GLU A 25 17.24 30.94 -18.40
N ASN A 26 16.32 31.01 -17.42
CA ASN A 26 14.89 31.39 -17.45
C ASN A 26 13.92 30.30 -17.95
N SER A 27 12.79 30.01 -17.30
CA SER A 27 11.97 30.79 -16.36
C SER A 27 11.00 29.84 -15.64
N ASP A 28 10.47 30.30 -14.50
CA ASP A 28 9.44 29.66 -13.68
C ASP A 28 8.31 29.00 -14.50
N GLY A 29 8.32 27.68 -14.55
CA GLY A 29 7.26 26.87 -15.14
C GLY A 29 6.16 26.60 -14.11
N VAL A 30 5.30 27.59 -13.85
CA VAL A 30 3.98 27.31 -13.27
C VAL A 30 3.17 26.57 -14.33
N VAL A 31 3.04 25.25 -14.17
CA VAL A 31 2.18 24.42 -15.02
C VAL A 31 0.71 24.81 -14.75
N PRO A 32 -0.07 25.22 -15.76
CA PRO A 32 -1.47 25.58 -15.58
C PRO A 32 -2.33 24.39 -15.14
N LEU A 33 -3.25 24.62 -14.20
CA LEU A 33 -4.10 23.63 -13.51
C LEU A 33 -5.20 22.96 -14.36
N ASP A 34 -5.17 23.05 -15.70
CA ASP A 34 -6.27 22.58 -16.57
C ASP A 34 -5.82 21.74 -17.78
N SER A 35 -4.63 21.13 -17.76
CA SER A 35 -4.28 20.08 -18.72
C SER A 35 -4.71 18.72 -18.16
N PRO A 36 -5.39 17.83 -18.91
CA PRO A 36 -5.58 16.47 -18.46
C PRO A 36 -4.19 15.83 -18.29
N GLU A 37 -3.75 15.64 -17.06
CA GLU A 37 -2.45 15.05 -16.76
C GLU A 37 -2.37 13.67 -17.46
N ILE A 38 -1.54 13.60 -18.51
CA ILE A 38 -1.28 12.35 -19.21
C ILE A 38 -0.26 11.58 -18.34
N PHE A 39 -0.76 10.75 -17.44
CA PHE A 39 0.09 9.86 -16.66
C PHE A 39 0.72 8.81 -17.58
N LYS A 40 2.05 8.80 -17.65
CA LYS A 40 2.79 7.72 -18.30
C LYS A 40 2.75 6.50 -17.40
N THR A 41 2.37 5.34 -17.95
CA THR A 41 2.39 4.09 -17.20
C THR A 41 3.82 3.59 -16.99
N GLN A 42 4.03 2.84 -15.91
CA GLN A 42 5.31 2.20 -15.62
C GLN A 42 5.63 1.18 -16.73
N PRO A 43 6.75 1.35 -17.46
CA PRO A 43 7.16 0.36 -18.45
C PRO A 43 7.41 -1.00 -17.80
N PHE A 44 7.13 -2.08 -18.53
CA PHE A 44 7.46 -3.42 -18.07
C PHE A 44 8.99 -3.62 -18.09
N PRO A 45 9.67 -3.85 -16.96
CA PRO A 45 11.13 -3.84 -16.93
C PRO A 45 11.77 -5.06 -17.60
N ASP A 46 12.93 -4.87 -18.23
CA ASP A 46 13.70 -5.94 -18.87
C ASP A 46 14.08 -7.08 -17.91
N TRP A 47 14.39 -6.74 -16.65
CA TRP A 47 14.71 -7.76 -15.65
C TRP A 47 13.50 -8.65 -15.32
N LEU A 48 12.30 -8.07 -15.32
CA LEU A 48 11.07 -8.81 -15.05
C LEU A 48 10.67 -9.64 -16.26
N HIS A 49 10.93 -9.15 -17.47
CA HIS A 49 10.84 -9.94 -18.70
C HIS A 49 11.78 -11.14 -18.66
N ALA A 50 13.07 -10.92 -18.35
CA ALA A 50 14.05 -12.00 -18.26
C ALA A 50 13.67 -13.06 -17.20
N PHE A 51 13.02 -12.64 -16.11
CA PHE A 51 12.59 -13.54 -15.04
C PHE A 51 11.31 -14.31 -15.37
N THR A 52 10.31 -13.65 -15.94
CA THR A 52 8.95 -14.22 -16.12
C THR A 52 8.66 -14.71 -17.54
N GLY A 53 9.41 -14.25 -18.54
CA GLY A 53 9.11 -14.41 -19.96
C GLY A 53 7.94 -13.56 -20.47
N LEU A 54 7.32 -12.72 -19.62
CA LEU A 54 6.21 -11.86 -20.00
C LEU A 54 6.69 -10.53 -20.57
N ASN A 55 5.84 -9.84 -21.33
CA ASN A 55 6.18 -8.58 -22.00
C ASN A 55 5.34 -7.38 -21.53
N ALA A 56 4.44 -7.61 -20.58
CA ALA A 56 3.51 -6.61 -20.08
C ALA A 56 3.06 -6.97 -18.66
N TRP A 57 2.66 -5.94 -17.92
CA TRP A 57 1.99 -6.12 -16.63
C TRP A 57 0.67 -6.89 -16.83
N PRO A 58 0.32 -7.82 -15.92
CA PRO A 58 -0.90 -8.60 -16.04
C PRO A 58 -2.14 -7.74 -15.78
N ASP A 59 -3.31 -8.31 -16.09
CA ASP A 59 -4.59 -7.75 -15.71
C ASP A 59 -4.90 -8.00 -14.22
N GLU A 60 -6.16 -7.90 -13.82
CA GLU A 60 -6.60 -8.12 -12.44
C GLU A 60 -6.32 -9.54 -11.89
N ASN A 61 -6.03 -10.52 -12.76
CA ASN A 61 -5.77 -11.91 -12.41
C ASN A 61 -4.32 -12.29 -12.74
N PRO A 62 -3.34 -11.79 -11.95
CA PRO A 62 -1.94 -12.02 -12.25
C PRO A 62 -1.60 -13.50 -12.21
N PRO A 63 -0.76 -14.00 -13.13
CA PRO A 63 -0.32 -15.38 -13.10
C PRO A 63 0.57 -15.64 -11.87
N TYR A 64 0.43 -16.83 -11.29
CA TYR A 64 1.37 -17.30 -10.29
C TYR A 64 2.72 -17.62 -10.95
N ILE A 65 3.78 -17.01 -10.43
CA ILE A 65 5.16 -17.32 -10.80
C ILE A 65 5.81 -17.98 -9.58
N PRO A 66 6.31 -19.22 -9.67
CA PRO A 66 6.95 -19.89 -8.55
C PRO A 66 8.14 -19.13 -7.99
N LEU A 67 8.24 -19.11 -6.66
CA LEU A 67 9.30 -18.45 -5.91
C LEU A 67 9.95 -19.48 -4.98
N GLU A 68 11.28 -19.62 -5.05
CA GLU A 68 12.01 -20.65 -4.29
C GLU A 68 11.88 -20.52 -2.77
N PHE A 69 11.62 -19.32 -2.26
CA PHE A 69 11.46 -19.07 -0.83
C PHE A 69 10.04 -19.35 -0.32
N ILE A 70 9.08 -19.62 -1.20
CA ILE A 70 7.71 -19.96 -0.80
C ILE A 70 7.63 -21.45 -0.50
N ASP A 71 7.27 -21.75 0.74
CA ASP A 71 7.05 -23.10 1.24
C ASP A 71 5.55 -23.32 1.51
N PHE A 72 4.94 -24.16 0.67
CA PHE A 72 3.52 -24.49 0.77
C PHE A 72 3.20 -25.40 1.97
N GLU A 73 4.17 -26.17 2.47
CA GLU A 73 3.97 -27.05 3.63
C GLU A 73 3.81 -26.23 4.92
N ASN A 74 4.35 -25.01 4.93
CA ASN A 74 4.28 -24.07 6.05
C ASN A 74 3.11 -23.07 5.95
N ILE A 75 2.20 -23.25 4.99
CA ILE A 75 0.98 -22.43 4.89
C ILE A 75 -0.10 -23.01 5.80
N VAL A 76 -0.69 -22.16 6.64
CA VAL A 76 -1.80 -22.56 7.52
C VAL A 76 -3.01 -22.97 6.68
N SER A 77 -3.56 -24.15 6.98
CA SER A 77 -4.70 -24.72 6.25
C SER A 77 -6.05 -24.24 6.80
N ASP A 78 -6.35 -22.94 6.64
CA ASP A 78 -7.72 -22.42 6.85
C ASP A 78 -8.56 -22.55 5.56
N PRO A 79 -9.86 -22.88 5.66
CA PRO A 79 -10.72 -22.99 4.48
C PRO A 79 -10.92 -21.63 3.80
N ARG A 80 -11.00 -21.67 2.46
CA ARG A 80 -11.39 -20.48 1.67
C ARG A 80 -12.83 -20.09 1.99
N ARG A 81 -13.12 -18.80 1.93
CA ARG A 81 -14.46 -18.26 2.16
C ARG A 81 -14.75 -17.05 1.30
N GLU A 82 -16.02 -16.89 0.96
CA GLU A 82 -16.49 -15.76 0.17
C GLU A 82 -16.61 -14.50 1.03
N PHE A 83 -16.54 -13.33 0.37
CA PHE A 83 -16.74 -12.05 1.03
C PHE A 83 -18.10 -11.99 1.74
N GLY A 84 -18.13 -11.45 2.96
CA GLY A 84 -19.33 -11.37 3.79
C GLY A 84 -19.74 -12.68 4.49
N THR A 85 -19.01 -13.78 4.27
CA THR A 85 -19.19 -15.03 5.01
C THR A 85 -18.13 -15.16 6.10
N CYS A 86 -18.53 -15.63 7.29
CA CYS A 86 -17.62 -15.82 8.42
C CYS A 86 -17.56 -17.30 8.81
N PRO A 87 -16.38 -17.79 9.25
CA PRO A 87 -16.27 -19.10 9.88
C PRO A 87 -17.29 -19.27 11.01
N PRO A 88 -17.68 -20.50 11.39
CA PRO A 88 -18.63 -20.70 12.48
C PRO A 88 -17.98 -20.48 13.87
N ASP A 89 -16.67 -20.67 13.97
CA ASP A 89 -15.90 -20.50 15.20
C ASP A 89 -14.71 -19.54 15.01
N ARG A 90 -14.08 -19.16 16.12
CA ARG A 90 -12.98 -18.19 16.15
C ARG A 90 -11.57 -18.81 16.03
N SER A 91 -11.46 -20.09 15.63
CA SER A 91 -10.16 -20.72 15.41
C SER A 91 -9.40 -20.06 14.25
N THR A 92 -10.13 -19.66 13.22
CA THR A 92 -9.65 -18.78 12.15
C THR A 92 -9.65 -17.33 12.65
N CYS A 93 -8.47 -16.77 12.91
CA CYS A 93 -8.33 -15.39 13.37
C CYS A 93 -8.62 -14.39 12.23
N SER A 94 -9.90 -14.08 12.01
CA SER A 94 -10.35 -13.16 10.96
C SER A 94 -10.64 -11.75 11.50
N PHE A 95 -10.03 -10.74 10.88
CA PHE A 95 -10.24 -9.34 11.26
C PHE A 95 -11.59 -8.81 10.77
N ASP A 96 -11.95 -9.07 9.51
CA ASP A 96 -13.23 -8.66 8.94
C ASP A 96 -14.44 -9.29 9.66
N CYS A 97 -14.32 -10.52 10.18
CA CYS A 97 -15.40 -11.17 10.93
C CYS A 97 -15.42 -10.83 12.41
N TYR A 98 -14.26 -10.86 13.07
CA TYR A 98 -14.19 -10.83 14.54
C TYR A 98 -13.27 -9.75 15.10
N LYS A 99 -12.72 -8.89 14.24
CA LYS A 99 -11.64 -7.96 14.61
C LYS A 99 -10.47 -8.68 15.29
N CYS A 100 -10.24 -9.94 14.91
CA CYS A 100 -9.15 -10.73 15.44
C CYS A 100 -7.81 -10.26 14.86
N ILE A 101 -6.87 -10.00 15.76
CA ILE A 101 -5.51 -9.55 15.46
C ILE A 101 -4.51 -10.63 15.88
N SER A 102 -3.44 -10.79 15.10
CA SER A 102 -2.28 -11.60 15.47
C SER A 102 -1.23 -10.75 16.17
N TYR A 103 -0.27 -11.41 16.82
CA TYR A 103 0.73 -10.75 17.68
C TYR A 103 1.64 -9.75 16.93
N ASP A 104 1.78 -9.92 15.63
CA ASP A 104 2.63 -9.14 14.73
C ASP A 104 1.84 -8.20 13.81
N ASP A 105 0.51 -8.13 13.96
CA ASP A 105 -0.32 -7.17 13.23
C ASP A 105 -0.19 -5.77 13.85
N ALA A 106 0.09 -4.76 13.01
CA ALA A 106 0.00 -3.37 13.42
C ALA A 106 -1.45 -2.90 13.31
N TYR A 107 -2.20 -2.89 14.41
CA TYR A 107 -3.63 -2.51 14.40
C TYR A 107 -3.91 -1.15 15.03
N THR A 108 -2.98 -0.63 15.84
CA THR A 108 -3.14 0.63 16.58
C THR A 108 -1.86 1.47 16.57
N CYS A 109 -1.96 2.70 17.07
CA CYS A 109 -0.86 3.65 17.13
C CYS A 109 -0.90 4.50 18.40
N PRO A 110 0.24 4.83 19.03
CA PRO A 110 0.30 5.71 20.20
C PRO A 110 -0.27 7.12 19.97
N LYS A 111 -0.36 7.54 18.70
CA LYS A 111 -1.00 8.79 18.27
C LYS A 111 -2.12 8.48 17.30
N LEU A 112 -3.21 9.24 17.36
CA LEU A 112 -4.28 9.15 16.37
C LEU A 112 -3.72 9.54 14.99
N SER A 113 -3.54 8.55 14.11
CA SER A 113 -2.80 8.71 12.85
C SER A 113 -3.62 8.20 11.66
N GLN A 114 -3.67 9.01 10.61
CA GLN A 114 -4.33 8.71 9.35
C GLN A 114 -3.54 7.67 8.57
N THR A 115 -4.23 6.86 7.78
CA THR A 115 -3.65 5.98 6.76
C THR A 115 -4.59 5.93 5.55
N PHE A 116 -4.04 5.82 4.35
CA PHE A 116 -4.80 5.95 3.10
C PHE A 116 -4.66 4.71 2.21
N ASP A 117 -5.78 4.15 1.80
CA ASP A 117 -5.87 2.97 0.93
C ASP A 117 -6.30 3.34 -0.51
N ASP A 118 -6.12 2.38 -1.42
CA ASP A 118 -6.58 2.37 -2.83
C ASP A 118 -5.81 3.24 -3.81
N GLY A 119 -4.98 4.17 -3.34
CA GLY A 119 -4.07 4.93 -4.20
C GLY A 119 -2.98 4.09 -4.88
N PRO A 120 -2.03 4.73 -5.59
CA PRO A 120 -2.10 6.14 -5.99
C PRO A 120 -3.25 6.40 -6.97
N SER A 121 -3.76 7.62 -7.01
CA SER A 121 -4.82 8.05 -7.93
C SER A 121 -4.53 9.46 -8.47
N PRO A 122 -5.26 9.93 -9.50
CA PRO A 122 -5.19 11.33 -9.91
C PRO A 122 -5.60 12.32 -8.81
N SER A 123 -6.28 11.86 -7.76
CA SER A 123 -6.69 12.71 -6.63
C SER A 123 -5.60 12.79 -5.54
N THR A 124 -4.70 11.80 -5.44
CA THR A 124 -3.65 11.73 -4.42
C THR A 124 -2.75 12.99 -4.37
N PRO A 125 -2.32 13.61 -5.49
CA PRO A 125 -1.50 14.82 -5.43
C PRO A 125 -2.15 15.98 -4.65
N LYS A 126 -3.48 16.09 -4.68
CA LYS A 126 -4.22 17.08 -3.90
C LYS A 126 -4.08 16.83 -2.40
N LEU A 127 -4.17 15.58 -1.97
CA LEU A 127 -3.95 15.18 -0.58
C LEU A 127 -2.51 15.47 -0.16
N LEU A 128 -1.53 15.07 -0.97
CA LEU A 128 -0.09 15.29 -0.71
C LEU A 128 0.30 16.76 -0.59
N LYS A 129 -0.42 17.67 -1.26
CA LYS A 129 -0.23 19.12 -1.13
C LYS A 129 -0.75 19.67 0.19
N ALA A 130 -1.80 19.05 0.75
CA ALA A 130 -2.45 19.52 1.96
C ALA A 130 -1.84 18.92 3.24
N LEU A 131 -1.26 17.71 3.17
CA LEU A 131 -0.59 17.08 4.30
C LEU A 131 0.69 17.82 4.69
N THR A 132 0.87 18.03 5.99
CA THR A 132 2.04 18.71 6.58
C THR A 132 2.92 17.79 7.41
N HIS A 133 2.62 16.49 7.42
CA HIS A 133 3.30 15.44 8.17
C HIS A 133 3.36 14.16 7.34
N ASN A 134 4.25 13.25 7.72
CA ASN A 134 4.35 11.94 7.08
C ASN A 134 3.26 11.01 7.61
N THR A 135 2.69 10.22 6.71
CA THR A 135 1.60 9.27 6.97
C THR A 135 1.87 8.01 6.15
N THR A 136 0.94 7.06 6.14
CA THR A 136 1.09 5.77 5.47
C THR A 136 0.06 5.60 4.36
N PHE A 137 0.51 5.21 3.18
CA PHE A 137 -0.32 4.91 2.02
C PHE A 137 -0.20 3.41 1.68
N PHE A 138 -1.31 2.71 1.51
CA PHE A 138 -1.35 1.33 1.03
C PHE A 138 -1.83 1.31 -0.41
N THR A 139 -0.91 1.04 -1.32
CA THR A 139 -1.15 1.23 -2.75
C THR A 139 -1.51 -0.07 -3.46
N VAL A 140 -2.50 0.00 -4.36
CA VAL A 140 -2.89 -1.11 -5.24
C VAL A 140 -1.88 -1.24 -6.38
N GLY A 141 -1.38 -2.45 -6.64
CA GLY A 141 -0.30 -2.69 -7.61
C GLY A 141 -0.62 -2.20 -9.04
N LEU A 142 -1.84 -2.42 -9.52
CA LEU A 142 -2.31 -1.88 -10.81
C LEU A 142 -2.24 -0.34 -10.85
N ASN A 143 -2.54 0.33 -9.73
CA ASN A 143 -2.47 1.78 -9.64
C ASN A 143 -1.02 2.28 -9.57
N VAL A 144 -0.11 1.55 -8.92
CA VAL A 144 1.34 1.85 -8.95
C VAL A 144 1.88 1.84 -10.38
N VAL A 145 1.44 0.88 -11.20
CA VAL A 145 1.81 0.82 -12.63
C VAL A 145 1.13 1.92 -13.44
N LYS A 146 -0.12 2.25 -13.12
CA LYS A 146 -0.89 3.24 -13.88
C LYS A 146 -0.48 4.68 -13.60
N TYR A 147 -0.09 4.99 -12.36
CA TYR A 147 0.24 6.34 -11.89
C TYR A 147 1.63 6.38 -11.19
N PRO A 148 2.71 5.99 -11.88
CA PRO A 148 4.04 5.87 -11.27
C PRO A 148 4.58 7.21 -10.77
N GLU A 149 4.29 8.31 -11.46
CA GLU A 149 4.72 9.65 -11.03
C GLU A 149 4.08 10.06 -9.71
N VAL A 150 2.80 9.73 -9.51
CA VAL A 150 2.09 9.99 -8.24
C VAL A 150 2.68 9.13 -7.13
N TYR A 151 2.95 7.85 -7.40
CA TYR A 151 3.62 6.96 -6.44
C TYR A 151 4.96 7.53 -5.98
N GLN A 152 5.79 7.99 -6.93
CA GLN A 152 7.08 8.61 -6.64
C GLN A 152 6.93 9.92 -5.86
N GLN A 153 5.89 10.72 -6.10
CA GLN A 153 5.60 11.91 -5.31
C GLN A 153 5.27 11.57 -3.84
N ILE A 154 4.50 10.50 -3.59
CA ILE A 154 4.24 10.01 -2.22
C ILE A 154 5.58 9.68 -1.53
N GLN A 155 6.44 8.92 -2.22
CA GLN A 155 7.75 8.52 -1.70
C GLN A 155 8.69 9.72 -1.44
N GLN A 156 8.79 10.65 -2.39
CA GLN A 156 9.66 11.84 -2.30
C GLN A 156 9.27 12.78 -1.16
N LYS A 157 7.98 12.79 -0.78
CA LYS A 157 7.49 13.53 0.39
C LYS A 157 7.76 12.82 1.72
N GLY A 158 8.35 11.64 1.71
CA GLY A 158 8.74 10.89 2.90
C GLY A 158 7.60 10.11 3.57
N HIS A 159 6.46 9.95 2.87
CA HIS A 159 5.39 9.09 3.36
C HIS A 159 5.82 7.61 3.29
N LEU A 160 5.25 6.80 4.19
CA LEU A 160 5.45 5.37 4.20
C LEU A 160 4.56 4.71 3.14
N LEU A 161 5.14 3.85 2.29
CA LEU A 161 4.41 3.10 1.27
C LEU A 161 4.29 1.62 1.65
N GLY A 162 3.06 1.17 1.83
CA GLY A 162 2.67 -0.23 2.00
C GLY A 162 1.95 -0.78 0.78
N LEU A 163 1.80 -2.11 0.76
CA LEU A 163 1.13 -2.85 -0.31
C LEU A 163 -0.37 -3.01 -0.01
N HIS A 164 -1.23 -2.88 -1.03
CA HIS A 164 -2.66 -3.16 -0.93
C HIS A 164 -3.16 -4.19 -1.96
N THR A 165 -2.33 -5.21 -2.20
CA THR A 165 -2.50 -6.26 -3.23
C THR A 165 -2.46 -5.71 -4.66
N TRP A 166 -2.48 -6.62 -5.65
CA TRP A 166 -2.30 -6.25 -7.04
C TRP A 166 -3.55 -5.60 -7.60
N SER A 167 -4.70 -6.21 -7.34
CA SER A 167 -6.00 -5.82 -7.91
C SER A 167 -7.13 -5.74 -6.87
N HIS A 168 -6.78 -5.52 -5.59
CA HIS A 168 -7.75 -5.29 -4.51
C HIS A 168 -8.71 -6.48 -4.29
N LYS A 169 -8.23 -7.71 -4.47
CA LYS A 169 -9.07 -8.90 -4.25
C LYS A 169 -9.21 -9.26 -2.79
N PHE A 170 -10.37 -9.83 -2.44
CA PHE A 170 -10.60 -10.38 -1.10
C PHE A 170 -9.78 -11.66 -0.89
N LEU A 171 -8.66 -11.54 -0.18
CA LEU A 171 -7.66 -12.61 -0.04
C LEU A 171 -8.23 -13.95 0.50
N PRO A 172 -9.17 -13.99 1.47
CA PRO A 172 -9.68 -15.25 2.00
C PRO A 172 -10.44 -16.13 0.99
N SER A 173 -10.94 -15.59 -0.13
CA SER A 173 -11.58 -16.39 -1.18
C SER A 173 -10.60 -17.00 -2.17
N LEU A 174 -9.35 -16.52 -2.20
CA LEU A 174 -8.33 -16.93 -3.16
C LEU A 174 -7.62 -18.21 -2.74
N SER A 175 -7.11 -18.95 -3.71
CA SER A 175 -6.10 -20.01 -3.51
C SER A 175 -4.78 -19.43 -2.98
N ASN A 176 -3.88 -20.29 -2.52
CA ASN A 176 -2.59 -19.84 -1.99
C ASN A 176 -1.75 -19.18 -3.10
N GLU A 177 -1.72 -19.80 -4.28
CA GLU A 177 -1.05 -19.32 -5.49
C GLU A 177 -1.57 -17.94 -5.91
N GLU A 178 -2.89 -17.72 -5.86
CA GLU A 178 -3.49 -16.44 -6.18
C GLU A 178 -3.12 -15.35 -5.14
N ILE A 179 -3.08 -15.67 -3.84
CA ILE A 179 -2.62 -14.71 -2.81
C ILE A 179 -1.15 -14.35 -3.05
N ILE A 180 -0.31 -15.36 -3.31
CA ILE A 180 1.12 -15.18 -3.61
C ILE A 180 1.28 -14.30 -4.84
N ALA A 181 0.50 -14.52 -5.90
CA ALA A 181 0.52 -13.69 -7.11
C ALA A 181 0.10 -12.24 -6.81
N GLN A 182 -0.96 -12.03 -6.03
CA GLN A 182 -1.41 -10.69 -5.62
C GLN A 182 -0.33 -9.91 -4.88
N PHE A 183 0.43 -10.57 -4.01
CA PHE A 183 1.55 -9.95 -3.30
C PHE A 183 2.76 -9.72 -4.20
N GLN A 184 3.21 -10.75 -4.91
CA GLN A 184 4.45 -10.69 -5.66
C GLN A 184 4.40 -9.67 -6.81
N TRP A 185 3.30 -9.61 -7.55
CA TRP A 185 3.15 -8.64 -8.64
C TRP A 185 3.13 -7.20 -8.15
N SER A 186 2.52 -6.96 -6.98
CA SER A 186 2.57 -5.65 -6.32
C SER A 186 3.99 -5.29 -5.89
N ILE A 187 4.72 -6.22 -5.27
CA ILE A 187 6.12 -6.01 -4.86
C ILE A 187 7.00 -5.67 -6.07
N TRP A 188 6.83 -6.36 -7.20
CA TRP A 188 7.58 -6.05 -8.42
C TRP A 188 7.24 -4.69 -9.01
N ALA A 189 5.98 -4.28 -9.00
CA ALA A 189 5.59 -2.94 -9.42
C ALA A 189 6.16 -1.85 -8.49
N MET A 190 6.09 -2.04 -7.17
CA MET A 190 6.68 -1.12 -6.20
C MET A 190 8.21 -1.01 -6.37
N ASN A 191 8.89 -2.13 -6.62
CA ASN A 191 10.32 -2.12 -6.93
C ASN A 191 10.64 -1.40 -8.25
N ALA A 192 9.91 -1.72 -9.32
CA ALA A 192 10.12 -1.11 -10.63
C ALA A 192 9.88 0.41 -10.64
N THR A 193 8.93 0.88 -9.83
CA THR A 193 8.51 2.29 -9.79
C THR A 193 9.27 3.11 -8.75
N GLY A 194 9.51 2.56 -7.55
CA GLY A 194 10.07 3.30 -6.41
C GLY A 194 11.35 2.70 -5.82
N SER A 195 11.90 1.63 -6.39
CA SER A 195 13.15 1.00 -5.94
C SER A 195 13.16 0.58 -4.46
N HIS A 196 12.05 0.00 -3.99
CA HIS A 196 11.96 -0.53 -2.64
C HIS A 196 11.09 -1.80 -2.54
N LEU A 197 11.26 -2.54 -1.44
CA LEU A 197 10.43 -3.69 -1.06
C LEU A 197 9.59 -3.32 0.17
N PRO A 198 8.25 -3.45 0.11
CA PRO A 198 7.37 -3.08 1.21
C PRO A 198 7.54 -4.00 2.43
N LYS A 199 7.56 -3.43 3.63
CA LYS A 199 7.46 -4.17 4.90
C LYS A 199 6.01 -4.37 5.33
N TRP A 200 5.14 -3.45 4.93
CA TRP A 200 3.78 -3.35 5.40
C TRP A 200 2.81 -3.67 4.27
N TYR A 201 1.73 -4.37 4.60
CA TYR A 201 0.59 -4.50 3.70
C TYR A 201 -0.71 -4.31 4.47
N ARG A 202 -1.74 -3.86 3.77
CA ARG A 202 -3.10 -3.88 4.28
C ARG A 202 -3.94 -4.84 3.44
N PRO A 203 -4.67 -5.78 4.05
CA PRO A 203 -5.57 -6.66 3.30
C PRO A 203 -6.81 -5.89 2.84
N PRO A 204 -7.17 -5.94 1.54
CA PRO A 204 -8.45 -5.41 1.04
C PRO A 204 -9.62 -5.87 1.90
N TYR A 205 -10.54 -4.94 2.19
CA TYR A 205 -11.73 -5.18 3.03
C TYR A 205 -11.44 -5.61 4.47
N GLY A 206 -10.18 -5.53 4.94
CA GLY A 206 -9.77 -6.17 6.20
C GLY A 206 -9.80 -7.70 6.12
N GLY A 207 -9.89 -8.26 4.90
CA GLY A 207 -10.00 -9.69 4.62
C GLY A 207 -8.71 -10.42 4.87
N ILE A 208 -8.55 -10.94 6.07
CA ILE A 208 -7.35 -11.64 6.50
C ILE A 208 -7.73 -12.77 7.46
N ASP A 209 -7.01 -13.88 7.39
CA ASP A 209 -7.12 -15.04 8.27
C ASP A 209 -5.71 -15.57 8.61
N ASN A 210 -5.58 -16.75 9.24
CA ASN A 210 -4.24 -17.27 9.57
C ASN A 210 -3.48 -17.70 8.31
N ARG A 211 -4.19 -18.19 7.28
CA ARG A 211 -3.62 -18.59 5.99
C ARG A 211 -2.98 -17.39 5.27
N VAL A 212 -3.72 -16.29 5.11
CA VAL A 212 -3.21 -15.05 4.52
C VAL A 212 -1.99 -14.52 5.29
N ARG A 213 -2.04 -14.51 6.63
CA ARG A 213 -0.87 -14.11 7.45
C ARG A 213 0.33 -15.01 7.24
N SER A 214 0.12 -16.33 7.21
CA SER A 214 1.21 -17.29 7.00
C SER A 214 1.91 -17.06 5.66
N ILE A 215 1.17 -16.76 4.59
CA ILE A 215 1.73 -16.42 3.28
C ILE A 215 2.48 -15.08 3.35
N ALA A 216 1.87 -14.03 3.90
CA ALA A 216 2.51 -12.71 3.98
C ALA A 216 3.84 -12.73 4.75
N ARG A 217 3.92 -13.54 5.82
CA ARG A 217 5.15 -13.72 6.61
C ARG A 217 6.30 -14.33 5.81
N GLN A 218 6.03 -15.18 4.82
CA GLN A 218 7.08 -15.73 3.95
C GLN A 218 7.73 -14.65 3.06
N PHE A 219 7.02 -13.56 2.79
CA PHE A 219 7.57 -12.35 2.16
C PHE A 219 8.25 -11.39 3.17
N GLY A 220 8.25 -11.72 4.46
CA GLY A 220 8.72 -10.84 5.52
C GLY A 220 7.80 -9.66 5.82
N MET A 221 6.58 -9.64 5.27
CA MET A 221 5.62 -8.54 5.43
C MET A 221 4.77 -8.70 6.71
N GLN A 222 4.27 -7.57 7.22
CA GLN A 222 3.34 -7.52 8.35
C GLN A 222 2.04 -6.82 7.96
N ALA A 223 0.92 -7.33 8.48
CA ALA A 223 -0.39 -6.76 8.22
C ALA A 223 -0.59 -5.48 9.02
N VAL A 224 -1.23 -4.51 8.39
CA VAL A 224 -1.67 -3.27 9.02
C VAL A 224 -3.18 -3.21 8.97
N LEU A 225 -3.80 -3.11 10.14
CA LEU A 225 -5.24 -3.04 10.33
C LEU A 225 -5.58 -1.63 10.84
N TRP A 226 -6.73 -1.47 11.51
CA TRP A 226 -7.17 -0.18 12.02
C TRP A 226 -8.04 -0.31 13.26
N ASP A 227 -8.04 0.73 14.09
CA ASP A 227 -8.95 0.88 15.22
C ASP A 227 -10.24 1.59 14.79
N TYR A 228 -10.08 2.58 13.92
CA TYR A 228 -11.16 3.48 13.51
C TYR A 228 -11.34 3.45 12.01
N ASP A 229 -12.58 3.24 11.58
CA ASP A 229 -12.98 3.31 10.18
C ASP A 229 -13.70 4.64 9.97
N SER A 230 -13.16 5.51 9.12
CA SER A 230 -13.78 6.79 8.78
C SER A 230 -15.13 6.60 8.06
N PHE A 231 -15.30 5.47 7.37
CA PHE A 231 -16.39 5.21 6.44
C PHE A 231 -16.49 6.28 5.33
N ASP A 232 -15.38 6.92 4.96
CA ASP A 232 -15.29 7.91 3.88
C ASP A 232 -15.77 7.36 2.53
N TRP A 233 -15.51 6.09 2.22
CA TRP A 233 -15.99 5.41 1.03
C TRP A 233 -17.53 5.41 0.90
N LYS A 234 -18.28 5.59 1.99
CA LYS A 234 -19.75 5.72 1.96
C LYS A 234 -20.24 7.05 1.37
N LEU A 235 -19.36 8.04 1.21
CA LEU A 235 -19.63 9.29 0.48
C LEU A 235 -19.82 9.06 -1.02
N GLU A 236 -19.30 7.95 -1.56
CA GLU A 236 -19.41 7.59 -2.97
C GLU A 236 -20.67 6.78 -3.31
N SER A 237 -21.42 6.33 -2.30
CA SER A 237 -22.71 5.67 -2.53
C SER A 237 -23.73 6.62 -3.15
N VAL A 238 -24.69 6.08 -3.91
CA VAL A 238 -25.80 6.84 -4.50
C VAL A 238 -27.14 6.23 -4.06
N PRO A 239 -27.92 6.89 -3.18
CA PRO A 239 -27.57 8.12 -2.45
C PRO A 239 -26.41 7.88 -1.43
N PRO A 240 -25.71 8.93 -0.98
CA PRO A 240 -24.66 8.80 0.02
C PRO A 240 -25.18 8.10 1.28
N GLN A 241 -24.47 7.07 1.74
CA GLN A 241 -24.84 6.32 2.96
C GLN A 241 -24.33 7.01 4.23
N ARG A 242 -23.38 7.94 4.07
CA ARG A 242 -22.92 8.87 5.11
C ARG A 242 -22.70 10.26 4.50
N THR A 243 -22.67 11.24 5.38
CA THR A 243 -22.31 12.63 5.08
C THR A 243 -20.93 12.97 5.66
N GLU A 244 -20.28 13.99 5.09
CA GLU A 244 -19.01 14.52 5.61
C GLU A 244 -19.12 14.93 7.09
N SER A 245 -20.23 15.57 7.48
CA SER A 245 -20.46 16.00 8.86
C SER A 245 -20.52 14.84 9.85
N GLU A 246 -21.08 13.69 9.46
CA GLU A 246 -21.10 12.50 10.33
C GLU A 246 -19.70 11.92 10.52
N ILE A 247 -18.92 11.86 9.44
CA ILE A 247 -17.53 11.40 9.47
C ILE A 247 -16.69 12.31 10.38
N TYR A 248 -16.77 13.63 10.19
CA TYR A 248 -16.01 14.60 10.99
C TYR A 248 -16.44 14.58 12.46
N SER A 249 -17.73 14.36 12.74
CA SER A 249 -18.21 14.19 14.11
C SER A 249 -17.61 12.96 14.79
N ASP A 250 -17.50 11.84 14.08
CA ASP A 250 -16.88 10.62 14.61
C ASP A 250 -15.38 10.83 14.87
N VAL A 251 -14.65 11.47 13.95
CA VAL A 251 -13.23 11.82 14.14
C VAL A 251 -13.03 12.76 15.32
N GLN A 252 -13.89 13.76 15.50
CA GLN A 252 -13.85 14.64 16.66
C GLN A 252 -14.06 13.85 17.95
N LYS A 253 -14.97 12.86 17.99
CA LYS A 253 -15.14 11.99 19.16
C LYS A 253 -13.86 11.20 19.44
N TRP A 254 -13.17 10.68 18.43
CA TRP A 254 -11.91 9.95 18.61
C TRP A 254 -10.80 10.85 19.15
N ARG A 255 -10.66 12.07 18.58
CA ARG A 255 -9.70 13.08 19.06
C ARG A 255 -9.95 13.52 20.50
N HIS A 256 -11.18 13.47 21.00
CA HIS A 256 -11.50 13.87 22.38
C HIS A 256 -11.77 12.68 23.30
N LYS A 257 -11.58 11.44 22.82
CA LYS A 257 -11.88 10.22 23.58
C LYS A 257 -11.02 10.09 24.84
N THR A 258 -9.77 10.52 24.77
CA THR A 258 -8.80 10.47 25.86
C THR A 258 -7.95 11.74 25.86
N TRP A 259 -7.23 11.98 26.95
CA TRP A 259 -6.25 13.08 27.02
C TRP A 259 -5.09 12.92 26.01
N SER A 260 -4.81 11.68 25.60
CA SER A 260 -3.79 11.33 24.60
C SER A 260 -4.43 10.42 23.55
N PRO A 261 -5.04 11.00 22.49
CA PRO A 261 -5.73 10.24 21.44
C PRO A 261 -4.76 9.31 20.72
N ALA A 262 -5.15 8.05 20.57
CA ALA A 262 -4.35 6.98 20.02
C ALA A 262 -5.20 6.17 19.04
N GLY A 263 -4.58 5.73 17.95
CA GLY A 263 -5.14 4.73 17.05
C GLY A 263 -4.80 4.95 15.58
N LEU A 264 -5.05 3.94 14.77
CA LEU A 264 -4.94 4.02 13.31
C LEU A 264 -6.32 4.23 12.69
N ILE A 265 -6.42 5.22 11.78
CA ILE A 265 -7.63 5.52 11.03
C ILE A 265 -7.51 4.97 9.61
N LEU A 266 -8.53 4.24 9.16
CA LEU A 266 -8.73 3.84 7.77
C LEU A 266 -9.44 4.94 6.98
N GLU A 267 -8.80 5.39 5.91
CA GLU A 267 -9.28 6.34 4.90
C GLU A 267 -8.82 5.89 3.51
N HIS A 268 -9.31 6.51 2.44
CA HIS A 268 -9.01 6.14 1.07
C HIS A 268 -8.61 7.36 0.24
N ASP A 269 -7.55 7.27 -0.55
CA ASP A 269 -7.11 8.35 -1.46
C ASP A 269 -7.42 8.07 -2.94
N GLY A 270 -8.25 7.07 -3.20
CA GLY A 270 -8.66 6.67 -4.56
C GLY A 270 -9.61 7.65 -5.26
N MET A 271 -10.41 8.44 -4.52
CA MET A 271 -11.49 9.26 -5.07
C MET A 271 -11.46 10.72 -4.58
N PRO A 272 -11.96 11.70 -5.37
CA PRO A 272 -11.93 13.10 -4.97
C PRO A 272 -12.66 13.40 -3.65
N LYS A 273 -13.80 12.77 -3.35
CA LYS A 273 -14.52 13.06 -2.10
C LYS A 273 -13.79 12.49 -0.88
N THR A 274 -13.25 11.28 -0.99
CA THR A 274 -12.49 10.67 0.11
C THR A 274 -11.20 11.44 0.38
N VAL A 275 -10.52 11.93 -0.66
CA VAL A 275 -9.39 12.87 -0.53
C VAL A 275 -9.80 14.16 0.18
N ASN A 276 -10.93 14.76 -0.17
CA ASN A 276 -11.40 15.98 0.52
C ASN A 276 -11.70 15.70 2.00
N ALA A 277 -12.35 14.58 2.30
CA ALA A 277 -12.58 14.16 3.68
C ALA A 277 -11.26 13.99 4.44
N GLY A 278 -10.27 13.31 3.84
CA GLY A 278 -8.97 13.10 4.45
C GLY A 278 -8.21 14.39 4.76
N ILE A 279 -8.33 15.41 3.90
CA ILE A 279 -7.77 16.74 4.15
C ILE A 279 -8.43 17.41 5.38
N GLU A 280 -9.75 17.35 5.49
CA GLU A 280 -10.46 17.92 6.64
C GLU A 280 -10.20 17.14 7.93
N ILE A 281 -10.15 15.80 7.86
CA ILE A 281 -9.77 14.93 8.98
C ILE A 281 -8.36 15.29 9.47
N SER A 282 -7.42 15.56 8.55
CA SER A 282 -6.08 16.00 8.89
C SER A 282 -6.04 17.31 9.70
N LYS A 283 -6.90 18.27 9.35
CA LYS A 283 -7.06 19.51 10.12
C LYS A 283 -7.70 19.24 11.50
N ILE A 284 -8.69 18.34 11.54
CA ILE A 284 -9.35 17.94 12.78
C ILE A 284 -8.41 17.20 13.70
N ILE A 285 -7.41 16.45 13.24
CA ILE A 285 -6.47 15.70 14.09
C ILE A 285 -5.22 16.52 14.42
N GLY A 286 -4.72 17.29 13.44
CA GLY A 286 -3.47 18.04 13.54
C GLY A 286 -2.26 17.22 13.07
N PRO A 287 -1.07 17.84 13.08
CA PRO A 287 0.15 17.26 12.49
C PRO A 287 0.86 16.23 13.38
N ASP A 288 0.43 16.05 14.63
CA ASP A 288 1.08 15.15 15.58
C ASP A 288 0.65 13.68 15.34
N GLN A 289 1.03 13.16 14.18
CA GLN A 289 0.71 11.82 13.71
C GLN A 289 1.99 11.04 13.41
N LEU A 290 1.86 9.72 13.28
CA LEU A 290 2.98 8.83 13.01
C LEU A 290 2.70 7.98 11.77
N THR A 291 3.76 7.59 11.06
CA THR A 291 3.67 6.47 10.11
C THR A 291 3.48 5.16 10.86
N VAL A 292 2.96 4.13 10.18
CA VAL A 292 2.75 2.81 10.82
C VAL A 292 4.06 2.23 11.37
N ALA A 293 5.17 2.38 10.65
CA ALA A 293 6.48 1.95 11.14
C ALA A 293 6.85 2.64 12.47
N GLN A 294 6.63 3.95 12.58
CA GLN A 294 6.87 4.70 13.81
C GLN A 294 5.92 4.29 14.95
N CYS A 295 4.66 3.95 14.65
CA CYS A 295 3.68 3.52 15.65
C CYS A 295 4.12 2.27 16.42
N VAL A 296 4.80 1.33 15.76
CA VAL A 296 5.18 0.03 16.33
C VAL A 296 6.69 -0.14 16.50
N GLY A 297 7.48 0.90 16.27
CA GLY A 297 8.95 0.84 16.34
C GLY A 297 9.58 -0.07 15.28
N GLY A 298 8.95 -0.19 14.12
CA GLY A 298 9.39 -1.01 13.00
C GLY A 298 10.26 -0.25 11.98
N ILE A 299 10.54 -0.91 10.86
CA ILE A 299 11.27 -0.33 9.71
C ILE A 299 10.29 0.08 8.61
N ASP A 300 10.63 1.09 7.83
CA ASP A 300 9.77 1.57 6.73
C ASP A 300 9.66 0.54 5.61
N TYR A 301 10.81 0.01 5.17
CA TYR A 301 10.92 -0.92 4.04
C TYR A 301 11.78 -2.13 4.44
N ILE A 302 11.50 -3.29 3.83
CA ILE A 302 12.39 -4.44 3.95
C ILE A 302 13.75 -4.11 3.33
N ARG A 303 13.73 -3.41 2.19
CA ARG A 303 14.92 -3.00 1.45
C ARG A 303 14.65 -1.81 0.55
N THR A 304 15.64 -0.95 0.39
CA THR A 304 15.77 0.04 -0.69
C THR A 304 16.97 -0.34 -1.56
N PHE A 305 16.92 -0.07 -2.86
CA PHE A 305 17.97 -0.45 -3.82
C PHE A 305 18.83 0.73 -4.26
#